data_AF-A0A530BCE6-F1
#
_entry.id   AF-A0A530BCE6-F1
#
_cell.length_a   1.000
_cell.length_b   1.000
_cell.length_c   1.000
_cell.angle_alpha   90.00
_cell.angle_beta   90.00
_cell.angle_gamma   90.00
#
_symmetry.space_group_name_H-M   'P 1'
#
loop_
_entity.id
_entity.type
_entity.pdbx_description
1 polymer ?
#
loop_
_entity_poly.entity_id
_entity_poly.type
_entity_poly.pdbx_seq_one_letter_code
_entity_poly.pdbx_strand_id
1 'polypeptide(L)'
;VFDAVWAAGQKHGLKPFGMYALDSLRLEKGYRAWKGDLSTDYSILQGGLERFVKWDKPDFRGKAALLNEKQQGVKKRFVTLVVENPGDCDAPYMSTLWHDGRIVGETTSGGWGHRVGKSIALGMLRTDLTEPGTAVEVEIFGDRFKAVVQKDEPLWDPKNERLRA
;
A
#
# COMPACT_ATOMS: atom_id res chain seq x y z
N VAL A 1 25.77 -15.63 13.78
CA VAL A 1 24.61 -16.00 12.92
C VAL A 1 24.80 -15.51 11.50
N PHE A 2 25.01 -14.20 11.27
CA PHE A 2 25.23 -13.65 9.93
C PHE A 2 26.30 -14.41 9.13
N ASP A 3 27.51 -14.57 9.68
CA ASP A 3 28.62 -15.24 8.98
C ASP A 3 28.31 -16.68 8.59
N ALA A 4 27.59 -17.41 9.45
CA ALA A 4 27.20 -18.79 9.19
C ALA A 4 26.19 -18.89 8.03
N VAL A 5 25.20 -18.00 7.99
CA VAL A 5 24.22 -17.92 6.88
C VAL A 5 24.92 -17.45 5.60
N TRP A 6 25.80 -16.46 5.71
CA TRP A 6 26.56 -15.91 4.60
C TRP A 6 27.40 -16.98 3.91
N ALA A 7 28.16 -17.76 4.69
CA ALA A 7 28.99 -18.85 4.18
C ALA A 7 28.15 -19.96 3.54
N ALA A 8 27.09 -20.43 4.20
CA ALA A 8 26.22 -21.49 3.68
C ALA A 8 25.46 -21.07 2.41
N GLY A 9 25.12 -19.79 2.29
CA GLY A 9 24.33 -19.24 1.18
C GLY A 9 25.13 -18.94 -0.10
N GLN A 10 26.46 -18.91 -0.06
CA GLN A 10 27.27 -18.55 -1.24
C GLN A 10 26.98 -19.46 -2.45
N LYS A 11 26.85 -20.76 -2.22
CA LYS A 11 26.52 -21.73 -3.29
C LYS A 11 25.14 -21.51 -3.93
N HIS A 12 24.27 -20.74 -3.29
CA HIS A 12 22.95 -20.37 -3.78
C HIS A 12 22.90 -18.96 -4.36
N GLY A 13 24.05 -18.28 -4.46
CA GLY A 13 24.12 -16.90 -4.94
C GLY A 13 23.50 -15.89 -3.96
N LEU A 14 23.56 -16.16 -2.66
CA LEU A 14 23.10 -15.24 -1.61
C LEU A 14 23.77 -13.86 -1.76
N LYS A 15 22.97 -12.80 -1.67
CA LYS A 15 23.43 -11.41 -1.72
C LYS A 15 22.79 -10.61 -0.61
N PRO A 16 23.48 -9.61 -0.02
CA PRO A 16 22.84 -8.66 0.86
C PRO A 16 21.87 -7.78 0.05
N PHE A 17 20.80 -7.31 0.70
CA PHE A 17 19.92 -6.29 0.14
C PHE A 17 19.59 -5.27 1.23
N GLY A 18 19.38 -4.02 0.81
CA GLY A 18 19.15 -2.89 1.70
C GLY A 18 17.67 -2.55 1.89
N MET A 19 17.42 -1.53 2.71
CA MET A 19 16.06 -1.08 3.05
C MET A 19 15.25 -0.64 1.82
N TYR A 20 15.85 0.05 0.85
CA TYR A 20 15.11 0.49 -0.35
C TYR A 20 14.63 -0.67 -1.24
N ALA A 21 15.41 -1.75 -1.31
CA ALA A 21 14.96 -2.96 -1.98
C ALA A 21 13.82 -3.62 -1.19
N LEU A 22 13.88 -3.62 0.15
CA LEU A 22 12.78 -4.09 0.99
C LEU A 22 11.50 -3.25 0.81
N ASP A 23 11.64 -1.94 0.73
CA ASP A 23 10.53 -1.01 0.50
C ASP A 23 9.89 -1.24 -0.87
N SER A 24 10.68 -1.41 -1.94
CA SER A 24 10.14 -1.80 -3.25
C SER A 24 9.35 -3.11 -3.18
N LEU A 25 9.91 -4.15 -2.55
CA LEU A 25 9.28 -5.47 -2.45
C LEU A 25 7.96 -5.42 -1.65
N ARG A 26 7.88 -4.63 -0.57
CA ARG A 26 6.65 -4.54 0.23
C ARG A 26 5.56 -3.76 -0.49
N LEU A 27 5.91 -2.77 -1.32
CA LEU A 27 4.96 -2.05 -2.17
C LEU A 27 4.27 -3.02 -3.14
N GLU A 28 5.04 -3.90 -3.77
CA GLU A 28 4.52 -4.92 -4.69
C GLU A 28 3.58 -5.92 -4.00
N LYS A 29 3.79 -6.16 -2.70
CA LYS A 29 2.91 -6.98 -1.88
C LYS A 29 1.70 -6.24 -1.31
N GLY A 30 1.63 -4.92 -1.50
CA GLY A 30 0.63 -4.07 -0.86
C GLY A 30 0.70 -4.11 0.67
N TYR A 31 1.88 -4.39 1.23
CA TYR A 31 2.05 -4.43 2.68
C TYR A 31 2.15 -3.02 3.25
N ARG A 32 1.37 -2.80 4.31
CA ARG A 32 1.29 -1.52 5.01
C ARG A 32 2.46 -1.40 6.00
N ALA A 33 3.14 -0.26 5.98
CA ALA A 33 4.22 0.07 6.90
C ALA A 33 3.73 0.93 8.08
N TRP A 34 4.20 0.61 9.29
CA TRP A 34 3.91 1.41 10.48
C TRP A 34 4.51 2.82 10.37
N LYS A 35 3.77 3.85 10.79
CA LYS A 35 4.07 5.29 10.65
C LYS A 35 4.06 5.86 9.22
N GLY A 36 3.81 5.05 8.19
CA GLY A 36 3.51 5.53 6.83
C GLY A 36 2.06 5.25 6.48
N ASP A 37 1.74 3.96 6.31
CA ASP A 37 0.42 3.49 5.90
C ASP A 37 -0.50 3.20 7.11
N LEU A 38 0.09 2.95 8.28
CA LEU A 38 -0.62 2.75 9.55
C LEU A 38 -0.22 3.84 10.52
N SER A 39 -1.18 4.73 10.81
CA SER A 39 -1.06 5.79 11.80
C SER A 39 -2.32 5.85 12.66
N THR A 40 -2.36 6.76 13.63
CA THR A 40 -3.57 7.06 14.41
C THR A 40 -4.62 7.85 13.62
N ASP A 41 -4.29 8.30 12.41
CA ASP A 41 -5.16 9.11 11.56
C ASP A 41 -6.17 8.25 10.79
N TYR A 42 -5.90 6.95 10.66
CA TYR A 42 -6.71 6.00 9.92
C TYR A 42 -7.18 4.84 10.80
N SER A 43 -8.43 4.43 10.62
CA SER A 43 -8.95 3.23 11.25
C SER A 43 -8.41 1.96 10.56
N ILE A 44 -8.49 0.82 11.26
CA ILE A 44 -8.11 -0.48 10.68
C ILE A 44 -9.01 -0.86 9.50
N LEU A 45 -10.25 -0.37 9.47
CA LEU A 45 -11.19 -0.61 8.38
C LEU A 45 -10.82 0.21 7.15
N GLN A 46 -10.49 1.49 7.35
CA GLN A 46 -9.96 2.35 6.30
C GLN A 46 -8.67 1.75 5.70
N GLY A 47 -7.80 1.16 6.54
CA GLY A 47 -6.57 0.48 6.10
C GLY A 47 -6.77 -0.80 5.27
N GLY A 48 -8.00 -1.30 5.13
CA GLY A 48 -8.30 -2.59 4.47
C GLY A 48 -7.83 -3.80 5.29
N LEU A 49 -7.66 -3.64 6.61
CA LEU A 49 -7.10 -4.66 7.50
C LEU A 49 -8.18 -5.37 8.34
N GLU A 50 -9.45 -5.28 7.92
CA GLU A 50 -10.60 -5.91 8.59
C GLU A 50 -10.39 -7.41 8.82
N ARG A 51 -9.74 -8.12 7.88
CA ARG A 51 -9.46 -9.56 7.99
C ARG A 51 -8.62 -9.96 9.21
N PHE A 52 -7.91 -9.01 9.82
CA PHE A 52 -7.09 -9.22 11.01
C PHE A 52 -7.84 -8.88 12.32
N VAL A 53 -9.07 -8.39 12.23
CA VAL A 53 -9.89 -8.04 13.40
C VAL A 53 -10.64 -9.28 13.87
N LYS A 54 -10.41 -9.67 15.13
CA LYS A 54 -11.12 -10.79 15.78
C LYS A 54 -12.45 -10.31 16.38
N TRP A 55 -13.50 -10.26 15.56
CA TRP A 55 -14.81 -9.71 15.93
C TRP A 55 -15.55 -10.49 17.03
N ASP A 56 -15.34 -11.80 17.09
CA ASP A 56 -15.89 -12.72 18.09
C ASP A 56 -15.25 -12.55 19.48
N LYS A 57 -14.09 -11.90 19.58
CA LYS A 57 -13.49 -11.56 20.88
C LYS A 57 -14.47 -10.69 21.68
N PRO A 58 -14.88 -11.06 22.91
CA PRO A 58 -15.94 -10.35 23.64
C PRO A 58 -15.71 -8.84 23.73
N ASP A 59 -14.49 -8.43 24.09
CA ASP A 59 -14.11 -7.02 24.16
C ASP A 59 -12.63 -6.79 23.74
N PHE A 60 -12.35 -5.63 23.18
CA PHE A 60 -11.03 -5.10 22.93
C PHE A 60 -11.09 -3.58 22.73
N ARG A 61 -9.98 -2.89 23.00
CA ARG A 61 -9.86 -1.44 22.82
C ARG A 61 -10.22 -1.04 21.38
N GLY A 62 -11.26 -0.23 21.24
CA GLY A 62 -11.74 0.26 19.94
C GLY A 62 -12.87 -0.58 19.30
N LYS A 63 -13.28 -1.70 19.89
CA LYS A 63 -14.33 -2.59 19.32
C LYS A 63 -15.62 -1.84 18.98
N ALA A 64 -16.16 -1.09 19.95
CA ALA A 64 -17.40 -0.34 19.74
C ALA A 64 -17.28 0.71 18.61
N ALA A 65 -16.14 1.41 18.54
CA ALA A 65 -15.88 2.40 17.50
C ALA A 65 -15.80 1.75 16.11
N LEU A 66 -15.10 0.61 15.98
CA LEU A 66 -15.00 -0.11 14.72
C LEU A 66 -16.33 -0.74 14.28
N LEU A 67 -17.15 -1.23 15.20
CA LEU A 67 -18.49 -1.73 14.89
C LEU A 67 -19.39 -0.60 14.36
N ASN A 68 -19.35 0.57 15.00
CA ASN A 68 -20.08 1.74 14.55
C ASN A 68 -19.60 2.20 13.16
N GLU A 69 -18.30 2.30 12.93
CA GLU A 69 -17.74 2.65 11.61
C GLU A 69 -18.14 1.63 10.53
N LYS A 70 -18.12 0.33 10.85
CA LYS A 70 -18.55 -0.73 9.92
C LYS A 70 -20.02 -0.58 9.52
N GLN A 71 -20.89 -0.17 10.45
CA GLN A 71 -22.30 0.11 10.16
C GLN A 71 -22.50 1.37 9.31
N GLN A 72 -21.73 2.43 9.59
CA GLN A 72 -21.82 3.70 8.85
C GLN A 72 -21.17 3.64 7.47
N GLY A 73 -20.21 2.74 7.27
CA GLY A 73 -19.36 2.68 6.09
C GLY A 73 -18.14 3.59 6.21
N VAL A 74 -16.99 3.09 5.73
CA VAL A 74 -15.73 3.86 5.73
C VAL A 74 -15.78 4.97 4.68
N LYS A 75 -15.26 6.16 5.01
CA LYS A 75 -15.23 7.33 4.11
C LYS A 75 -13.98 7.40 3.21
N LYS A 76 -12.90 6.77 3.65
CA LYS A 76 -11.67 6.57 2.88
C LYS A 76 -11.31 5.09 2.93
N ARG A 77 -10.62 4.60 1.91
CA ARG A 77 -10.03 3.26 1.88
C ARG A 77 -8.59 3.34 1.40
N PHE A 78 -7.78 2.45 1.93
CA PHE A 78 -6.45 2.21 1.44
C PHE A 78 -6.51 1.63 0.04
N VAL A 79 -5.70 2.17 -0.87
CA VAL A 79 -5.64 1.75 -2.27
C VAL A 79 -4.20 1.51 -2.70
N THR A 80 -4.05 0.62 -3.67
CA THR A 80 -2.82 0.51 -4.47
C THR A 80 -3.07 1.19 -5.80
N LEU A 81 -2.16 2.08 -6.18
CA LEU A 81 -2.19 2.85 -7.42
C LEU A 81 -0.98 2.47 -8.27
N VAL A 82 -1.19 2.38 -9.58
CA VAL A 82 -0.09 2.39 -10.56
C VAL A 82 -0.06 3.76 -11.21
N VAL A 83 1.07 4.45 -11.09
CA VAL A 83 1.29 5.77 -11.68
C VAL A 83 1.79 5.61 -13.11
N GLU A 84 1.13 6.27 -14.06
CA GLU A 84 1.45 6.20 -15.48
C GLU A 84 2.50 7.25 -15.85
N ASN A 85 3.64 6.79 -16.35
CA ASN A 85 4.72 7.61 -16.92
C ASN A 85 5.22 8.79 -16.03
N PRO A 86 5.55 8.59 -14.73
CA PRO A 86 6.05 9.67 -13.88
C PRO A 86 7.54 10.03 -14.14
N GLY A 87 8.14 9.51 -15.22
CA GLY A 87 9.57 9.64 -15.47
C GLY A 87 10.39 8.97 -14.38
N ASP A 88 11.41 9.68 -13.87
CA ASP A 88 12.31 9.21 -12.81
C ASP A 88 11.81 9.56 -11.40
N CYS A 89 10.56 10.01 -11.27
CA CYS A 89 9.99 10.45 -9.99
C CYS A 89 9.06 9.39 -9.40
N ASP A 90 9.16 9.21 -8.09
CA ASP A 90 8.21 8.44 -7.28
C ASP A 90 7.27 9.39 -6.54
N ALA A 91 6.06 8.92 -6.24
CA ALA A 91 5.12 9.69 -5.44
C ALA A 91 5.63 9.85 -3.99
N PRO A 92 5.93 11.07 -3.52
CA PRO A 92 6.36 11.28 -2.13
C PRO A 92 5.24 10.98 -1.13
N TYR A 93 5.62 10.87 0.14
CA TYR A 93 4.66 10.85 1.25
C TYR A 93 3.80 12.11 1.22
N MET A 94 2.49 11.96 1.39
CA MET A 94 1.50 13.04 1.37
C MET A 94 1.37 13.78 0.03
N SER A 95 1.75 13.16 -1.10
CA SER A 95 1.26 13.63 -2.40
C SER A 95 -0.25 13.63 -2.41
N THR A 96 -0.83 14.70 -2.93
CA THR A 96 -2.27 14.84 -3.08
C THR A 96 -2.78 13.96 -4.21
N LEU A 97 -3.87 13.25 -3.95
CA LEU A 97 -4.62 12.51 -4.97
C LEU A 97 -5.77 13.38 -5.43
N TRP A 98 -5.92 13.56 -6.74
CA TRP A 98 -6.91 14.42 -7.37
C TRP A 98 -7.89 13.63 -8.23
N HIS A 99 -9.13 14.11 -8.27
CA HIS A 99 -10.16 13.66 -9.19
C HIS A 99 -11.09 14.86 -9.47
N ASP A 100 -11.35 15.13 -10.75
CA ASP A 100 -12.14 16.29 -11.22
C ASP A 100 -11.72 17.63 -10.58
N GLY A 101 -10.41 17.87 -10.51
CA GLY A 101 -9.86 19.11 -9.96
C GLY A 101 -10.01 19.28 -8.45
N ARG A 102 -10.40 18.23 -7.71
CA ARG A 102 -10.50 18.24 -6.24
C ARG A 102 -9.55 17.23 -5.62
N ILE A 103 -9.01 17.58 -4.45
CA ILE A 103 -8.25 16.63 -3.62
C ILE A 103 -9.24 15.62 -3.03
N VAL A 104 -8.95 14.33 -3.24
CA VAL A 104 -9.78 13.19 -2.84
C VAL A 104 -9.02 12.18 -1.99
N GLY A 105 -7.74 12.42 -1.73
CA GLY A 105 -6.91 11.54 -0.94
C GLY A 105 -5.46 11.98 -0.89
N GLU A 106 -4.64 11.09 -0.36
CA GLU A 106 -3.22 11.31 -0.16
C GLU A 106 -2.44 9.99 -0.30
N THR A 107 -1.22 10.06 -0.83
CA THR A 107 -0.30 8.92 -0.83
C THR A 107 0.33 8.77 0.55
N THR A 108 0.51 7.52 0.97
CA THR A 108 1.20 7.15 2.21
C THR A 108 2.57 6.54 1.92
N SER A 109 2.76 5.97 0.73
CA SER A 109 4.04 5.43 0.28
C SER A 109 4.12 5.46 -1.24
N GLY A 110 5.33 5.54 -1.79
CA GLY A 110 5.54 5.44 -3.23
C GLY A 110 6.92 4.86 -3.55
N GLY A 111 7.06 4.30 -4.75
CA GLY A 111 8.31 3.72 -5.22
C GLY A 111 8.15 2.86 -6.48
N TRP A 112 9.27 2.56 -7.12
CA TRP A 112 9.31 1.64 -8.25
C TRP A 112 9.21 0.17 -7.81
N GLY A 113 8.26 -0.57 -8.36
CA GLY A 113 8.15 -2.02 -8.23
C GLY A 113 8.98 -2.74 -9.29
N HIS A 114 10.18 -3.22 -8.91
CA HIS A 114 11.14 -3.80 -9.86
C HIS A 114 10.69 -5.13 -10.49
N ARG A 115 9.86 -5.94 -9.82
CA ARG A 115 9.32 -7.20 -10.37
C ARG A 115 8.14 -6.95 -11.29
N VAL A 116 7.35 -5.92 -11.01
CA VAL A 116 6.15 -5.60 -11.79
C VAL A 116 6.42 -4.57 -12.89
N GLY A 117 7.57 -3.88 -12.85
CA GLY A 117 7.99 -2.88 -13.83
C GLY A 117 7.09 -1.64 -13.85
N LYS A 118 6.64 -1.18 -12.68
CA LYS A 118 5.66 -0.09 -12.56
C LYS A 118 6.00 0.83 -11.39
N SER A 119 5.68 2.13 -11.54
CA SER A 119 5.64 3.05 -10.40
C SER A 119 4.38 2.78 -9.58
N ILE A 120 4.57 2.54 -8.29
CA ILE A 120 3.51 2.17 -7.34
C ILE A 120 3.36 3.31 -6.35
N ALA A 121 2.13 3.72 -6.09
CA ALA A 121 1.78 4.53 -4.94
C ALA A 121 0.75 3.79 -4.09
N LEU A 122 0.95 3.79 -2.77
CA LEU A 122 -0.04 3.38 -1.80
C LEU A 122 -0.62 4.64 -1.18
N GLY A 123 -1.90 4.62 -0.83
CA GLY A 123 -2.53 5.80 -0.28
C GLY A 123 -3.92 5.58 0.25
N MET A 124 -4.49 6.65 0.78
CA MET A 124 -5.85 6.72 1.28
C MET A 124 -6.69 7.52 0.31
N LEU A 125 -7.75 6.91 -0.22
CA LEU A 125 -8.61 7.50 -1.24
C LEU A 125 -10.07 7.48 -0.77
N ARG A 126 -10.85 8.50 -1.15
CA ARG A 126 -12.30 8.54 -0.90
C ARG A 126 -12.97 7.26 -1.42
N THR A 127 -13.85 6.66 -0.62
CA THR A 127 -14.40 5.31 -0.85
C THR A 127 -15.13 5.14 -2.18
N ASP A 128 -15.77 6.17 -2.69
CA ASP A 128 -16.48 6.16 -3.98
C ASP A 128 -15.54 6.11 -5.20
N LEU A 129 -14.23 6.30 -5.00
CA LEU A 129 -13.22 6.28 -6.06
C LEU A 129 -12.27 5.07 -5.95
N THR A 130 -12.58 4.09 -5.10
CA THR A 130 -11.68 2.95 -4.86
C THR A 130 -11.97 1.72 -5.72
N GLU A 131 -12.88 1.82 -6.67
CA GLU A 131 -13.15 0.72 -7.60
C GLU A 131 -11.94 0.50 -8.53
N PRO A 132 -11.48 -0.75 -8.71
CA PRO A 132 -10.37 -1.04 -9.61
C PRO A 132 -10.62 -0.52 -11.03
N GLY A 133 -9.60 0.10 -11.62
CA GLY A 133 -9.69 0.78 -12.91
C GLY A 133 -10.09 2.25 -12.84
N THR A 134 -10.51 2.75 -11.67
CA THR A 134 -10.75 4.18 -11.47
C THR A 134 -9.46 4.97 -11.69
N ALA A 135 -9.55 6.02 -12.51
CA ALA A 135 -8.45 6.93 -12.76
C ALA A 135 -8.52 8.13 -11.80
N VAL A 136 -7.38 8.42 -11.18
CA VAL A 136 -7.11 9.61 -10.38
C VAL A 136 -5.81 10.24 -10.87
N GLU A 137 -5.44 11.39 -10.33
CA GLU A 137 -4.13 11.98 -10.57
C GLU A 137 -3.35 12.03 -9.25
N VAL A 138 -2.05 11.77 -9.29
CA VAL A 138 -1.14 12.00 -8.18
C VAL A 138 -0.27 13.21 -8.49
N GLU A 139 -0.20 14.15 -7.56
CA GLU A 139 0.70 15.31 -7.69
C GLU A 139 2.11 14.94 -7.22
N ILE A 140 3.10 15.04 -8.10
CA ILE A 140 4.50 14.72 -7.82
C ILE A 140 5.32 15.95 -8.19
N PHE A 141 5.89 16.61 -7.17
CA PHE A 141 6.72 17.81 -7.32
C PHE A 141 6.11 18.95 -8.17
N GLY A 142 4.79 19.10 -8.12
CA GLY A 142 4.04 20.15 -8.82
C GLY A 142 3.38 19.72 -10.13
N ASP A 143 3.76 18.56 -10.67
CA ASP A 143 3.14 17.98 -11.86
C ASP A 143 2.11 16.90 -11.48
N ARG A 144 1.06 16.76 -12.27
CA ARG A 144 0.02 15.75 -12.06
C ARG A 144 0.18 14.60 -13.04
N PHE A 145 0.25 13.39 -12.49
CA PHE A 145 0.38 12.16 -13.25
C PHE A 145 -0.85 11.30 -13.06
N LYS A 146 -1.36 10.73 -14.15
CA LYS A 146 -2.47 9.78 -14.06
C LYS A 146 -2.05 8.56 -13.25
N ALA A 147 -2.92 8.12 -12.35
CA ALA A 147 -2.76 6.93 -11.54
C ALA A 147 -4.04 6.10 -11.58
N VAL A 148 -3.89 4.78 -11.69
CA VAL A 148 -5.03 3.85 -11.81
C VAL A 148 -5.13 3.00 -10.56
N VAL A 149 -6.32 2.99 -9.95
CA VAL A 149 -6.65 2.13 -8.80
C VAL A 149 -6.57 0.66 -9.21
N GLN A 150 -5.83 -0.11 -8.44
CA GLN A 150 -5.64 -1.54 -8.65
C GLN A 150 -6.60 -2.34 -7.75
N LYS A 151 -6.76 -3.62 -8.06
CA LYS A 151 -7.50 -4.54 -7.17
C LYS A 151 -6.85 -4.57 -5.79
N ASP A 152 -7.66 -4.78 -4.74
CA ASP A 152 -7.15 -4.96 -3.37
C ASP A 152 -6.51 -6.35 -3.19
N GLU A 153 -5.41 -6.54 -3.90
CA GLU A 153 -4.53 -7.71 -3.88
C GLU A 153 -3.09 -7.28 -4.18
N PRO A 154 -2.08 -8.09 -3.81
CA PRO A 154 -0.71 -7.85 -4.22
C PRO A 154 -0.56 -7.70 -5.74
N LEU A 155 0.20 -6.69 -6.19
CA LEU A 155 0.60 -6.57 -7.59
C LEU A 155 1.52 -7.73 -8.01
N TRP A 156 2.24 -8.31 -7.04
CA TRP A 156 3.09 -9.47 -7.26
C TRP A 156 2.71 -10.64 -6.35
N ASP A 157 2.58 -11.82 -6.96
CA ASP A 157 2.20 -13.08 -6.29
C ASP A 157 0.93 -12.92 -5.43
N PRO A 158 -0.24 -12.57 -6.01
CA PRO A 158 -1.47 -12.32 -5.26
C PRO A 158 -1.95 -13.54 -4.47
N LYS A 159 -1.63 -14.74 -4.94
CA LYS A 159 -1.99 -16.01 -4.29
C LYS A 159 -0.99 -16.44 -3.20
N ASN A 160 0.11 -15.70 -3.02
CA ASN A 160 1.19 -16.03 -2.09
C ASN A 160 1.76 -17.43 -2.30
N GLU A 161 1.86 -17.89 -3.55
CA GLU A 161 2.37 -19.22 -3.89
C GLU A 161 3.83 -19.37 -3.45
N ARG A 162 4.64 -18.30 -3.56
CA ARG A 162 6.06 -18.34 -3.18
C ARG A 162 6.30 -18.32 -1.67
N LEU A 163 5.34 -17.80 -0.89
CA LEU A 163 5.42 -17.83 0.57
C LEU A 163 5.01 -19.19 1.15
N ARG A 164 4.26 -19.99 0.39
CA ARG A 164 3.71 -21.28 0.82
C ARG A 164 4.51 -22.49 0.33
N ALA A 165 5.37 -22.28 -0.67
CA ALA A 165 6.21 -23.31 -1.28
C ALA A 165 7.32 -23.79 -0.33
#